data_AF-A0A1I3VF22-F1
#
_entry.id   AF-A0A1I3VF22-F1
#
_cell.length_a   1.000
_cell.length_b   1.000
_cell.length_c   1.000
_cell.angle_alpha   90.00
_cell.angle_beta   90.00
_cell.angle_gamma   90.00
#
_symmetry.space_group_name_H-M   'P 1'
#
loop_
_entity.id
_entity.type
_entity.pdbx_description
1 polymer ?
#
loop_
_entity_poly.entity_id
_entity_poly.type
_entity_poly.pdbx_seq_one_letter_code
_entity_poly.pdbx_strand_id
1 'polypeptide(L)' 'MRKQPVSLAQAMHQSGLATSLFYVILEKAKDECSIDLNNLIALACDINQEIYHALQAAVYKE' A
#
# COMPACT_ATOMS: atom_id res chain seq x y z
N MET A 1 -15.04 -6.16 -14.79
CA MET A 1 -13.84 -6.09 -15.65
C MET A 1 -12.85 -7.15 -15.21
N ARG A 2 -12.44 -8.09 -16.08
CA ARG A 2 -11.28 -8.94 -15.78
C ARG A 2 -10.04 -8.05 -15.85
N LYS A 3 -9.39 -7.81 -14.71
CA LYS A 3 -8.09 -7.13 -14.69
C LYS A 3 -7.08 -8.05 -15.38
N GLN A 4 -6.33 -7.53 -16.32
CA GLN A 4 -5.19 -8.27 -16.86
C GLN A 4 -4.17 -8.48 -15.72
N PRO A 5 -3.51 -9.65 -15.66
CA PRO A 5 -2.42 -9.86 -14.72
C PRO A 5 -1.35 -8.80 -14.92
N VAL A 6 -0.87 -8.20 -13.84
CA VAL A 6 0.30 -7.31 -13.86
C VAL A 6 1.58 -8.12 -13.67
N SER A 7 2.70 -7.63 -14.19
CA SER A 7 4.00 -8.26 -13.92
C SER A 7 4.41 -8.05 -12.45
N LEU A 8 5.25 -8.94 -11.91
CA LEU A 8 5.79 -8.78 -10.55
C LEU A 8 6.53 -7.45 -10.37
N ALA A 9 7.31 -7.02 -11.37
CA ALA A 9 8.00 -5.74 -11.34
C ALA A 9 7.02 -4.55 -11.28
N GLN A 10 5.93 -4.62 -12.05
CA GLN A 10 4.88 -3.60 -12.03
C GLN A 10 4.14 -3.59 -10.69
N ALA A 11 3.80 -4.75 -10.13
CA ALA A 11 3.17 -4.86 -8.82
C ALA A 11 4.07 -4.32 -7.71
N MET A 12 5.38 -4.62 -7.74
CA MET A 12 6.36 -4.12 -6.79
C MET A 12 6.48 -2.58 -6.87
N HIS A 13 6.56 -2.03 -8.08
CA HIS A 13 6.58 -0.59 -8.27
C HIS A 13 5.29 0.08 -7.76
N GLN A 14 4.13 -0.47 -8.09
CA GLN A 14 2.83 0.09 -7.67
C GLN A 14 2.61 0.02 -6.16
N SER A 15 2.96 -1.09 -5.50
CA SER A 15 2.87 -1.22 -4.04
C SER A 15 3.85 -0.28 -3.32
N GLY A 16 5.05 -0.08 -3.89
CA GLY A 16 5.99 0.93 -3.38
C GLY A 16 5.46 2.36 -3.49
N LEU A 17 4.86 2.72 -4.64
CA LEU A 17 4.19 4.02 -4.79
C LEU A 17 3.03 4.19 -3.80
N ALA A 18 2.24 3.15 -3.59
CA ALA A 18 1.16 3.16 -2.61
C ALA A 18 1.70 3.37 -1.19
N THR A 19 2.82 2.74 -0.81
CA THR A 19 3.49 2.98 0.48
C THR A 19 3.83 4.46 0.66
N SER A 20 4.48 5.08 -0.34
CA SER A 20 4.79 6.52 -0.29
C SER A 20 3.54 7.39 -0.21
N LEU A 21 2.47 7.03 -0.93
CA LEU A 21 1.21 7.76 -0.90
C LEU A 21 0.52 7.65 0.46
N PHE A 22 0.46 6.45 1.06
CA PHE A 22 -0.14 6.26 2.38
C PHE A 22 0.56 7.07 3.46
N TYR A 23 1.89 7.21 3.39
CA TYR A 23 2.63 8.08 4.30
C TYR A 23 2.10 9.53 4.26
N VAL A 24 1.96 10.09 3.06
CA VAL A 24 1.43 11.46 2.87
C VAL A 24 -0.03 11.57 3.31
N ILE A 25 -0.86 10.56 3.01
CA ILE A 25 -2.27 10.54 3.43
C ILE A 25 -2.37 10.49 4.95
N LEU A 26 -1.59 9.65 5.62
CA LEU A 26 -1.60 9.51 7.08
C LEU A 26 -1.18 10.81 7.78
N GLU A 27 -0.13 11.48 7.29
CA GLU A 27 0.28 12.79 7.83
C GLU A 27 -0.84 13.83 7.75
N LYS A 28 -1.59 13.86 6.64
CA LYS A 28 -2.70 14.80 6.46
C LYS A 28 -3.95 14.40 7.24
N ALA A 29 -4.29 13.13 7.22
CA ALA A 29 -5.53 12.63 7.79
C ALA A 29 -5.56 12.73 9.32
N LYS A 30 -4.39 12.67 9.99
CA LYS A 30 -4.27 12.74 11.44
C LYS A 30 -4.99 13.96 12.04
N ASP A 31 -4.92 15.11 11.37
CA ASP A 31 -5.49 16.37 11.85
C ASP A 31 -6.80 16.75 11.12
N GLU A 32 -7.08 16.15 9.95
CA GLU A 32 -8.21 16.50 9.08
C GLU A 32 -9.38 15.50 9.12
N CYS A 33 -9.15 14.26 9.58
CA CYS A 33 -10.12 13.17 9.53
C CYS A 33 -10.61 12.73 10.92
N SER A 34 -11.79 12.09 10.96
CA SER A 34 -12.26 11.43 12.18
C SER A 34 -11.35 10.27 12.58
N ILE A 35 -11.40 9.87 13.85
CA ILE A 35 -10.64 8.73 14.37
C ILE A 35 -10.97 7.45 13.58
N ASP A 36 -12.25 7.20 13.29
CA ASP A 36 -12.66 6.02 12.53
C ASP A 36 -12.08 6.01 11.11
N LEU A 37 -12.08 7.16 10.43
CA LEU A 37 -11.50 7.26 9.09
C LEU A 37 -9.98 7.11 9.12
N ASN A 38 -9.31 7.68 10.12
CA ASN A 38 -7.88 7.47 10.34
C ASN A 38 -7.53 5.99 10.56
N ASN A 39 -8.34 5.28 11.34
CA ASN A 39 -8.16 3.84 11.57
C ASN A 39 -8.33 3.03 10.28
N LEU A 40 -9.29 3.38 9.42
CA LEU A 40 -9.49 2.72 8.13
C LEU A 40 -8.33 3.00 7.15
N ILE A 41 -7.77 4.21 7.16
CA ILE A 41 -6.59 4.57 6.36
C ILE A 41 -5.37 3.78 6.84
N ALA A 42 -5.16 3.68 8.16
CA ALA A 42 -4.09 2.89 8.75
C ALA A 42 -4.20 1.41 8.34
N LEU A 43 -5.40 0.83 8.43
CA LEU A 43 -5.65 -0.54 7.98
C LEU A 43 -5.32 -0.76 6.50
N ALA A 44 -5.65 0.21 5.63
CA ALA A 44 -5.30 0.14 4.22
C ALA A 44 -3.77 0.20 3.99
N CYS A 45 -3.06 1.00 4.79
CA CYS A 45 -1.60 1.07 4.79
C CYS A 45 -0.98 -0.27 5.19
N ASP A 46 -1.47 -0.88 6.27
CA ASP A 46 -0.99 -2.18 6.76
C ASP A 46 -1.15 -3.28 5.69
N ILE A 47 -2.31 -3.36 5.05
CA ILE A 47 -2.57 -4.30 3.95
C ILE A 47 -1.60 -4.08 2.78
N ASN A 48 -1.34 -2.83 2.39
CA ASN A 48 -0.38 -2.54 1.34
C ASN A 48 1.05 -2.94 1.74
N GLN A 49 1.43 -2.75 2.99
CA GLN A 49 2.74 -3.12 3.50
C GLN A 49 2.95 -4.64 3.50
N GLU A 50 1.95 -5.42 3.90
CA GLU A 50 1.97 -6.88 3.78
C GLU A 50 2.16 -7.32 2.33
N ILE A 51 1.41 -6.72 1.40
CA ILE A 51 1.52 -7.01 -0.04
C ILE A 51 2.91 -6.62 -0.55
N TYR A 52 3.43 -5.45 -0.17
CA TYR A 52 4.76 -4.98 -0.57
C TYR A 52 5.85 -5.96 -0.12
N HIS A 53 5.80 -6.43 1.13
CA HIS A 53 6.77 -7.41 1.63
C HIS A 53 6.66 -8.77 0.94
N ALA A 54 5.43 -9.24 0.69
CA ALA A 54 5.22 -10.47 -0.08
C ALA A 54 5.77 -10.35 -1.52
N LEU A 55 5.56 -9.19 -2.17
CA LEU A 55 6.10 -8.90 -3.49
C LEU A 55 7.62 -8.78 -3.47
N GLN A 56 8.19 -8.16 -2.44
CA GLN A 56 9.63 -8.04 -2.26
C GLN A 56 10.28 -9.43 -2.20
N ALA A 57 9.76 -10.33 -1.36
CA ALA A 57 10.23 -11.71 -1.28
C ALA A 57 10.12 -12.43 -2.64
N ALA A 58 8.98 -12.28 -3.33
CA ALA A 58 8.76 -12.92 -4.64
C ALA A 58 9.67 -12.36 -5.76
N VAL A 59 9.99 -11.07 -5.74
CA VAL A 59 10.83 -10.41 -6.74
C VAL A 59 12.31 -10.71 -6.51
N TYR A 60 12.76 -10.68 -5.26
CA TYR A 60 14.18 -10.82 -4.91
C TYR A 60 14.60 -12.24 -4.53
N LYS A 61 13.67 -13.21 -4.55
CA LYS A 61 13.90 -14.65 -4.30
C LYS A 61 14.59 -14.93 -2.95
N GLU A 62 14.04 -14.37 -1.88
CA GLU A 62 14.35 -14.82 -0.52
C GLU A 62 13.58 -16.11 -0.18
#